data_AF-A0AAD6CX76-F1
#
_entry.id   AF-A0AAD6CX76-F1
#
_cell.length_a   1.000
_cell.length_b   1.000
_cell.length_c   1.000
_cell.angle_alpha   90.00
_cell.angle_beta   90.00
_cell.angle_gamma   90.00
#
_symmetry.space_group_name_H-M   'P 1'
#
loop_
_entity.id
_entity.type
_entity.pdbx_description
1 polymer ?
#
loop_
_entity_poly.entity_id
_entity_poly.type
_entity_poly.pdbx_seq_one_letter_code
_entity_poly.pdbx_strand_id
1 'polypeptide(L)'
;MQRDPPPDFPVQSNPDPALDPATINKHKHQPEAIMPAVATATVAAGPPRRLLFIASIGNQGPYRRTRHSAGHVLLDDLLPRLRSRWTSTPGDAQTQPPIGAYYTTWYSPSFMNESGPKLVRQMVKSLGKQDEVLGQGPSLSPWLAGLVPSGSAPGQAQYPATLVILHDELEAPLGKVRVKRGGPEASSLRGHRGLISVCESLRGKGLYPVNQGQGKRGKNESSRDLSILRVGVGIGRPDSRAKNAVADYVLTEMDAKELATVQKAVDPVVEILEEELYRAEVEKS
;
A
#
# COMPACT_ATOMS: atom_id res chain seq x y z
N MET A 1 -21.42 -19.22 -62.62
CA MET A 1 -20.72 -17.94 -62.37
C MET A 1 -19.45 -18.24 -61.59
N GLN A 2 -18.35 -18.44 -62.31
CA GLN A 2 -17.00 -18.58 -61.76
C GLN A 2 -16.51 -17.19 -61.34
N ARG A 3 -15.88 -17.09 -60.16
CA ARG A 3 -15.25 -15.85 -59.68
C ARG A 3 -13.77 -15.91 -60.03
N ASP A 4 -13.28 -14.87 -60.70
CA ASP A 4 -11.88 -14.72 -61.08
C ASP A 4 -10.95 -14.61 -59.87
N PRO A 5 -9.69 -15.07 -59.98
CA PRO A 5 -8.68 -14.89 -58.94
C PRO A 5 -8.16 -13.44 -58.88
N PRO A 6 -7.64 -12.99 -57.73
CA PRO A 6 -7.12 -11.63 -57.55
C PRO A 6 -5.78 -11.42 -58.28
N PRO A 7 -5.41 -10.16 -58.61
CA PRO A 7 -4.18 -9.86 -59.34
C PRO A 7 -2.93 -9.96 -58.46
N ASP A 8 -1.83 -10.46 -59.04
CA ASP A 8 -0.49 -10.51 -58.46
C ASP A 8 0.09 -9.10 -58.30
N PHE A 9 0.55 -8.77 -57.08
CA PHE A 9 1.36 -7.58 -56.80
C PHE A 9 2.86 -7.94 -56.80
N PRO A 10 3.74 -7.13 -57.40
CA PRO A 10 5.17 -7.42 -57.42
C PRO A 10 5.80 -7.22 -56.04
N VAL A 11 6.50 -8.24 -55.54
CA VAL A 11 7.34 -8.16 -54.35
C VAL A 11 8.59 -7.35 -54.67
N GLN A 12 8.67 -6.11 -54.18
CA GLN A 12 9.91 -5.36 -54.14
C GLN A 12 10.79 -5.87 -52.99
N SER A 13 11.87 -6.57 -53.34
CA SER A 13 12.96 -6.92 -52.43
C SER A 13 13.84 -5.69 -52.19
N ASN A 14 13.71 -5.05 -51.03
CA ASN A 14 14.73 -4.12 -50.54
C ASN A 14 15.80 -4.92 -49.78
N PRO A 15 17.10 -4.76 -50.08
CA PRO A 15 18.16 -5.38 -49.30
C PRO A 15 18.25 -4.73 -47.91
N ASP A 16 18.33 -5.56 -46.87
CA ASP A 16 18.64 -5.15 -45.51
C ASP A 16 19.97 -4.37 -45.46
N PRO A 17 20.03 -3.18 -44.83
CA PRO A 17 21.31 -2.58 -44.51
C PRO A 17 21.95 -3.36 -43.36
N ALA A 18 23.13 -3.93 -43.63
CA ALA A 18 23.99 -4.57 -42.65
C ALA A 18 24.19 -3.66 -41.43
N LEU A 19 23.82 -4.16 -40.24
CA LEU A 19 24.09 -3.51 -38.97
C LEU A 19 25.56 -3.71 -38.57
N ASP A 20 26.26 -2.60 -38.47
CA ASP A 20 27.63 -2.45 -38.00
C ASP A 20 27.75 -2.88 -36.51
N PRO A 21 28.68 -3.78 -36.12
CA PRO A 21 28.71 -4.36 -34.76
C PRO A 21 29.28 -3.43 -33.67
N ALA A 22 29.36 -2.12 -33.90
CA ALA A 22 30.08 -1.17 -33.01
C ALA A 22 29.20 -0.10 -32.32
N THR A 23 27.88 -0.31 -32.15
CA THR A 23 27.05 0.57 -31.30
C THR A 23 26.34 -0.24 -30.20
N ILE A 24 27.15 -0.71 -29.24
CA ILE A 24 26.69 -1.23 -27.96
C ILE A 24 26.80 -0.13 -26.90
N ASN A 25 25.79 -0.04 -26.05
CA ASN A 25 25.71 0.73 -24.80
C ASN A 25 25.61 2.26 -24.88
N LYS A 26 24.38 2.77 -24.72
CA LYS A 26 24.10 4.03 -24.01
C LYS A 26 22.60 4.18 -23.68
N HIS A 27 22.02 3.23 -22.95
CA HIS A 27 20.83 3.51 -22.14
C HIS A 27 21.18 3.21 -20.68
N LYS A 28 21.29 4.29 -19.91
CA LYS A 28 21.54 4.30 -18.46
C LYS A 28 20.49 3.44 -17.77
N HIS A 29 20.85 2.22 -17.41
CA HIS A 29 20.26 1.55 -16.26
C HIS A 29 20.57 2.42 -15.04
N GLN A 30 19.56 3.15 -14.54
CA GLN A 30 19.59 3.54 -13.14
C GLN A 30 19.46 2.24 -12.34
N PRO A 31 20.40 1.91 -11.44
CA PRO A 31 20.20 0.80 -10.53
C PRO A 31 19.00 1.14 -9.64
N GLU A 32 17.93 0.33 -9.71
CA GLU A 32 16.93 0.32 -8.65
C GLU A 32 17.69 0.08 -7.34
N ALA A 33 17.53 0.99 -6.37
CA ALA A 33 18.20 0.89 -5.08
C ALA A 33 17.77 -0.41 -4.40
N ILE A 34 18.63 -1.43 -4.47
CA ILE A 34 18.55 -2.62 -3.64
C ILE A 34 18.90 -2.14 -2.24
N MET A 35 17.89 -2.00 -1.37
CA MET A 35 18.15 -1.77 0.05
C MET A 35 19.03 -2.91 0.58
N PRO A 36 20.02 -2.62 1.44
CA PRO A 36 20.87 -3.66 2.00
C PRO A 36 20.01 -4.64 2.80
N ALA A 37 20.51 -5.87 2.95
CA ALA A 37 19.89 -6.90 3.77
C ALA A 37 19.46 -6.31 5.13
N VAL A 38 18.20 -6.58 5.50
CA VAL A 38 17.56 -6.10 6.73
C VAL A 38 18.40 -6.56 7.91
N ALA A 39 19.13 -5.62 8.52
CA ALA A 39 19.72 -5.84 9.82
C ALA A 39 18.56 -6.00 10.81
N THR A 40 18.57 -7.08 11.59
CA THR A 40 17.58 -7.35 12.62
C THR A 40 17.45 -6.11 13.52
N ALA A 41 16.39 -5.33 13.32
CA ALA A 41 16.20 -4.08 14.03
C ALA A 41 15.95 -4.40 15.50
N THR A 42 16.93 -4.10 16.35
CA THR A 42 16.72 -3.99 17.80
C THR A 42 15.58 -2.99 18.01
N VAL A 43 14.49 -3.43 18.62
CA VAL A 43 13.33 -2.58 18.95
C VAL A 43 13.86 -1.30 19.58
N ALA A 44 13.61 -0.16 18.94
CA ALA A 44 14.10 1.13 19.43
C ALA A 44 13.61 1.31 20.88
N ALA A 45 14.51 1.73 21.79
CA ALA A 45 14.31 1.74 23.24
C ALA A 45 13.29 2.79 23.76
N GLY A 46 12.30 3.19 22.95
CA GLY A 46 11.28 4.18 23.29
C GLY A 46 9.88 3.79 22.79
N PRO A 47 8.85 4.61 23.06
CA PRO A 47 7.50 4.33 22.60
C PRO A 47 7.38 4.41 21.07
N PRO A 48 6.38 3.73 20.47
CA PRO A 48 5.99 3.95 19.08
C PRO A 48 5.85 5.43 18.73
N ARG A 49 6.25 5.80 17.51
CA ARG A 49 6.27 7.19 17.05
C ARG A 49 5.18 7.51 16.04
N ARG A 50 4.45 6.50 15.56
CA ARG A 50 3.43 6.65 14.51
C ARG A 50 2.19 5.83 14.83
N LEU A 51 1.03 6.29 14.36
CA LEU A 51 -0.19 5.49 14.30
C LEU A 51 -0.24 4.73 12.99
N LEU A 52 -0.51 3.42 13.02
CA LEU A 52 -0.64 2.60 11.82
C LEU A 52 -2.09 2.17 11.61
N PHE A 53 -2.66 2.50 10.45
CA PHE A 53 -3.87 1.86 9.98
C PHE A 53 -3.50 0.86 8.88
N ILE A 54 -3.49 -0.43 9.23
CA ILE A 54 -3.07 -1.54 8.38
C ILE A 54 -4.30 -2.12 7.70
N ALA A 55 -4.55 -1.70 6.47
CA ALA A 55 -5.66 -2.15 5.65
C ALA A 55 -5.22 -3.21 4.65
N SER A 56 -5.95 -4.31 4.54
CA SER A 56 -5.84 -5.21 3.39
C SER A 56 -6.92 -4.91 2.37
N ILE A 57 -6.52 -4.87 1.09
CA ILE A 57 -7.45 -4.82 -0.05
C ILE A 57 -7.46 -6.17 -0.76
N GLY A 58 -8.65 -6.58 -1.17
CA GLY A 58 -8.94 -7.90 -1.68
C GLY A 58 -10.45 -8.01 -1.90
N ASN A 59 -10.89 -9.17 -2.38
CA ASN A 59 -12.31 -9.44 -2.56
C ASN A 59 -12.85 -10.33 -1.43
N GLN A 60 -14.14 -10.21 -1.16
CA GLN A 60 -14.86 -11.10 -0.26
C GLN A 60 -15.09 -12.49 -0.90
N GLY A 61 -15.61 -13.44 -0.11
CA GLY A 61 -16.01 -14.75 -0.62
C GLY A 61 -16.96 -14.62 -1.82
N PRO A 62 -16.82 -15.44 -2.88
CA PRO A 62 -15.93 -16.60 -3.02
C PRO A 62 -14.46 -16.26 -3.35
N TYR A 63 -14.14 -15.02 -3.70
CA TYR A 63 -12.83 -14.64 -4.23
C TYR A 63 -11.75 -14.35 -3.16
N ARG A 64 -11.98 -14.73 -1.90
CA ARG A 64 -11.07 -14.39 -0.79
C ARG A 64 -9.69 -15.06 -0.90
N ARG A 65 -9.60 -16.18 -1.62
CA ARG A 65 -8.35 -16.93 -1.84
C ARG A 65 -7.77 -16.77 -3.24
N THR A 66 -8.28 -15.85 -4.05
CA THR A 66 -7.69 -15.55 -5.36
C THR A 66 -6.41 -14.75 -5.21
N ARG A 67 -5.55 -14.76 -6.23
CA ARG A 67 -4.30 -13.97 -6.23
C ARG A 67 -4.56 -12.48 -5.97
N HIS A 68 -5.70 -11.94 -6.43
CA HIS A 68 -6.09 -10.56 -6.15
C HIS A 68 -6.44 -10.27 -4.69
N SER A 69 -6.65 -11.32 -3.89
CA SER A 69 -6.90 -11.22 -2.46
C SER A 69 -5.65 -11.60 -1.64
N ALA A 70 -4.46 -11.63 -2.25
CA ALA A 70 -3.22 -11.95 -1.54
C ALA A 70 -2.94 -11.02 -0.34
N GLY A 71 -3.41 -9.76 -0.38
CA GLY A 71 -3.37 -8.86 0.77
C GLY A 71 -4.23 -9.32 1.95
N HIS A 72 -5.41 -9.93 1.69
CA HIS A 72 -6.23 -10.53 2.75
C HIS A 72 -5.59 -11.80 3.31
N VAL A 73 -5.08 -12.68 2.44
CA VAL A 73 -4.38 -13.91 2.85
C VAL A 73 -3.17 -13.57 3.72
N LEU A 74 -2.37 -12.59 3.30
CA LEU A 74 -1.24 -12.10 4.09
C LEU A 74 -1.70 -11.58 5.45
N LEU A 75 -2.80 -10.81 5.51
CA LEU A 75 -3.30 -10.26 6.77
C LEU A 75 -3.80 -11.37 7.73
N ASP A 76 -4.43 -12.42 7.20
CA ASP A 76 -4.92 -13.55 7.99
C ASP A 76 -3.74 -14.20 8.77
N ASP A 77 -2.59 -14.41 8.12
CA ASP A 77 -1.38 -14.96 8.74
C ASP A 77 -0.56 -13.93 9.57
N LEU A 78 -0.64 -12.65 9.21
CA LEU A 78 0.08 -11.57 9.88
C LEU A 78 -0.50 -11.27 11.27
N LEU A 79 -1.82 -11.36 11.44
CA LEU A 79 -2.50 -11.06 12.71
C LEU A 79 -1.94 -11.80 13.94
N PRO A 80 -1.80 -13.13 13.95
CA PRO A 80 -1.24 -13.85 15.09
C PRO A 80 0.22 -13.46 15.35
N ARG A 81 0.99 -13.16 14.28
CA ARG A 81 2.40 -12.72 14.40
C ARG A 81 2.51 -11.33 15.03
N LEU A 82 1.69 -10.37 14.60
CA LEU A 82 1.64 -9.05 15.22
C LEU A 82 1.22 -9.13 16.69
N ARG A 83 0.18 -9.93 16.99
CA ARG A 83 -0.27 -10.13 18.37
C ARG A 83 0.81 -10.72 19.26
N SER A 84 1.60 -11.68 18.75
CA SER A 84 2.72 -12.28 19.49
C SER A 84 3.92 -11.35 19.62
N ARG A 85 4.25 -10.58 18.56
CA ARG A 85 5.42 -9.71 18.50
C ARG A 85 5.23 -8.43 19.32
N TRP A 86 4.02 -7.89 19.33
CA TRP A 86 3.66 -6.62 19.97
C TRP A 86 2.82 -6.84 21.25
N THR A 87 3.20 -7.85 22.03
CA THR A 87 2.59 -8.15 23.35
C THR A 87 3.08 -7.23 24.47
N SER A 88 4.33 -6.75 24.39
CA SER A 88 5.00 -6.05 25.48
C SER A 88 5.10 -4.55 25.20
N THR A 89 4.79 -3.73 26.19
CA THR A 89 5.09 -2.30 26.20
C THR A 89 6.60 -2.12 26.40
N PRO A 90 7.34 -1.50 25.47
CA PRO A 90 8.73 -1.12 25.75
C PRO A 90 8.73 -0.02 26.81
N GLY A 91 9.27 -0.29 28.01
CA GLY A 91 9.38 0.69 29.09
C GLY A 91 8.50 0.40 30.31
N ASP A 92 8.32 1.42 31.15
CA ASP A 92 7.61 1.29 32.43
C ASP A 92 6.10 1.15 32.16
N ALA A 93 5.57 -0.07 32.28
CA ALA A 93 4.19 -0.44 31.93
C ALA A 93 3.11 0.39 32.65
N GLN A 94 3.48 1.08 33.73
CA GLN A 94 2.62 2.00 34.47
C GLN A 94 2.39 3.35 33.77
N THR A 95 3.21 3.73 32.79
CA THR A 95 3.20 5.09 32.20
C THR A 95 2.97 5.15 30.70
N GLN A 96 3.14 4.05 29.95
CA GLN A 96 3.00 4.02 28.50
C GLN A 96 1.87 3.11 28.01
N PRO A 97 1.09 3.53 26.99
CA PRO A 97 0.10 2.67 26.36
C PRO A 97 0.75 1.43 25.70
N PRO A 98 0.06 0.28 25.67
CA PRO A 98 0.57 -0.90 24.98
C PRO A 98 0.72 -0.64 23.47
N ILE A 99 1.65 -1.34 22.80
CA ILE A 99 1.84 -1.21 21.35
C ILE A 99 0.52 -1.41 20.57
N GLY A 100 -0.36 -2.27 21.08
CA GLY A 100 -1.73 -2.47 20.56
C GLY A 100 -2.56 -1.20 20.37
N ALA A 101 -2.29 -0.13 21.13
CA ALA A 101 -2.99 1.14 20.99
C ALA A 101 -2.56 1.93 19.73
N TYR A 102 -1.36 1.65 19.20
CA TYR A 102 -0.74 2.40 18.10
C TYR A 102 -1.06 1.85 16.72
N TYR A 103 -1.71 0.69 16.61
CA TYR A 103 -2.11 0.16 15.31
C TYR A 103 -3.55 -0.33 15.30
N THR A 104 -4.14 -0.33 14.12
CA THR A 104 -5.41 -1.01 13.84
C THR A 104 -5.30 -1.76 12.53
N THR A 105 -5.80 -3.00 12.50
CA THR A 105 -5.90 -3.81 11.29
C THR A 105 -7.31 -3.81 10.74
N TRP A 106 -7.48 -3.80 9.43
CA TRP A 106 -8.79 -3.82 8.78
C TRP A 106 -8.79 -4.58 7.46
N TYR A 107 -9.86 -5.32 7.20
CA TYR A 107 -10.13 -5.97 5.91
C TYR A 107 -11.13 -5.14 5.12
N SER A 108 -10.83 -4.87 3.85
CA SER A 108 -11.83 -4.30 2.94
C SER A 108 -13.03 -5.24 2.75
N PRO A 109 -14.27 -4.81 3.11
CA PRO A 109 -15.48 -5.59 2.87
C PRO A 109 -16.09 -5.29 1.50
N SER A 110 -15.40 -4.53 0.64
CA SER A 110 -15.85 -4.15 -0.70
C SER A 110 -15.18 -5.01 -1.75
N PHE A 111 -15.71 -4.98 -2.98
CA PHE A 111 -14.95 -5.39 -4.14
C PHE A 111 -13.72 -4.50 -4.36
N MET A 112 -12.73 -5.03 -5.07
CA MET A 112 -11.45 -4.37 -5.27
C MET A 112 -11.59 -2.94 -5.81
N ASN A 113 -12.46 -2.71 -6.79
CA ASN A 113 -12.69 -1.40 -7.41
C ASN A 113 -13.35 -0.35 -6.49
N GLU A 114 -13.88 -0.76 -5.34
CA GLU A 114 -14.67 0.08 -4.41
C GLU A 114 -14.13 0.05 -2.98
N SER A 115 -12.85 -0.33 -2.82
CA SER A 115 -12.21 -0.42 -1.50
C SER A 115 -11.96 0.95 -0.86
N GLY A 116 -11.74 2.00 -1.67
CA GLY A 116 -11.34 3.32 -1.19
C GLY A 116 -12.31 4.01 -0.23
N PRO A 117 -13.60 4.18 -0.58
CA PRO A 117 -14.51 4.97 0.26
C PRO A 117 -14.71 4.38 1.67
N LYS A 118 -14.82 3.04 1.78
CA LYS A 118 -14.96 2.36 3.08
C LYS A 118 -13.66 2.37 3.87
N LEU A 119 -12.52 2.18 3.19
CA LEU A 119 -11.20 2.25 3.83
C LEU A 119 -10.99 3.62 4.46
N VAL A 120 -11.19 4.71 3.70
CA VAL A 120 -10.98 6.07 4.21
C VAL A 120 -11.90 6.35 5.40
N ARG A 121 -13.18 6.01 5.29
CA ARG A 121 -14.14 6.18 6.41
C ARG A 121 -13.68 5.44 7.66
N GLN A 122 -13.26 4.19 7.53
CA GLN A 122 -12.85 3.39 8.67
C GLN A 122 -11.52 3.84 9.26
N MET A 123 -10.56 4.24 8.42
CA MET A 123 -9.29 4.81 8.86
C MET A 123 -9.52 6.06 9.71
N VAL A 124 -10.31 7.01 9.21
CA VAL A 124 -10.71 8.23 9.92
C VAL A 124 -11.33 7.90 11.29
N LYS A 125 -12.29 6.97 11.30
CA LYS A 125 -12.95 6.52 12.53
C LYS A 125 -11.98 5.87 13.52
N SER A 126 -11.04 5.06 13.02
CA SER A 126 -10.09 4.32 13.84
C SER A 126 -9.05 5.23 14.46
N LEU A 127 -8.47 6.13 13.66
CA LEU A 127 -7.47 7.09 14.14
C LEU A 127 -8.07 8.02 15.20
N GLY A 128 -9.33 8.45 15.05
CA GLY A 128 -10.02 9.23 16.08
C GLY A 128 -10.18 8.48 17.42
N LYS A 129 -10.46 7.17 17.38
CA LYS A 129 -10.53 6.34 18.60
C LYS A 129 -9.16 6.10 19.24
N GLN A 130 -8.12 5.92 18.44
CA GLN A 130 -6.76 5.73 18.95
C GLN A 130 -6.27 6.99 19.66
N ASP A 131 -6.58 8.17 19.13
CA ASP A 131 -6.28 9.45 19.76
C ASP A 131 -6.93 9.55 21.16
N GLU A 132 -8.21 9.14 21.27
CA GLU A 132 -8.95 9.09 22.54
C GLU A 132 -8.30 8.14 23.57
N VAL A 133 -7.94 6.93 23.16
CA VAL A 133 -7.31 5.91 24.03
C VAL A 133 -5.93 6.34 24.51
N LEU A 134 -5.19 7.08 23.69
CA LEU A 134 -3.84 7.56 24.03
C LEU A 134 -3.86 8.79 24.97
N GLY A 135 -5.01 9.10 25.59
CA GLY A 135 -5.11 10.08 26.69
C GLY A 135 -5.23 11.53 26.23
N GLN A 136 -5.55 11.77 24.97
CA GLN A 136 -6.02 13.04 24.44
C GLN A 136 -7.55 12.91 24.39
N GLY A 137 -8.39 13.82 24.89
CA GLY A 137 -9.86 13.65 24.89
C GLY A 137 -10.47 13.46 23.48
N PRO A 138 -11.80 13.59 23.27
CA PRO A 138 -12.40 13.63 21.93
C PRO A 138 -12.03 14.91 21.15
N SER A 139 -10.76 15.30 21.15
CA SER A 139 -10.17 16.16 20.15
C SER A 139 -9.98 15.33 18.90
N LEU A 140 -11.01 15.22 18.07
CA LEU A 140 -10.78 14.90 16.67
C LEU A 140 -9.72 15.87 16.16
N SER A 141 -8.55 15.36 15.77
CA SER A 141 -7.49 16.18 15.20
C SER A 141 -8.09 17.15 14.17
N PRO A 142 -7.64 18.43 14.09
CA PRO A 142 -8.26 19.45 13.24
C PRO A 142 -8.55 19.04 11.79
N TRP A 143 -7.82 18.06 11.23
CA TRP A 143 -8.03 17.53 9.88
C TRP A 143 -9.14 16.46 9.78
N LEU A 144 -9.38 15.67 10.83
CA LEU A 144 -10.50 14.73 10.92
C LEU A 144 -11.83 15.42 11.24
N ALA A 145 -11.77 16.60 11.86
CA ALA A 145 -12.93 17.40 12.25
C ALA A 145 -13.82 17.79 11.06
N GLY A 146 -13.26 17.96 9.85
CA GLY A 146 -14.03 18.20 8.62
C GLY A 146 -14.77 16.97 8.06
N LEU A 147 -14.52 15.77 8.60
CA LEU A 147 -15.07 14.50 8.13
C LEU A 147 -16.03 13.83 9.14
N VAL A 148 -16.23 14.43 10.32
CA VAL A 148 -17.08 13.91 11.41
C VAL A 148 -17.96 15.04 11.95
N PRO A 149 -19.26 14.83 12.22
CA PRO A 149 -20.12 15.87 12.80
C PRO A 149 -19.59 16.39 14.16
N SER A 150 -19.66 17.71 14.33
CA SER A 150 -18.88 18.56 15.25
C SER A 150 -19.20 18.43 16.74
N GLY A 151 -18.19 18.72 17.59
CA GLY A 151 -18.39 19.12 18.99
C GLY A 151 -17.20 18.94 19.93
N SER A 152 -16.00 19.47 19.63
CA SER A 152 -14.88 19.60 20.62
C SER A 152 -13.73 20.47 20.10
N ALA A 153 -13.04 21.18 21.00
CA ALA A 153 -11.89 22.05 20.72
C ALA A 153 -10.63 21.25 20.29
N PRO A 154 -9.72 21.85 19.50
CA PRO A 154 -8.56 21.15 18.95
C PRO A 154 -7.45 20.93 19.99
N GLY A 155 -7.31 19.70 20.46
CA GLY A 155 -6.08 19.14 21.02
C GLY A 155 -5.10 18.75 19.89
N GLN A 156 -3.80 18.79 20.20
CA GLN A 156 -2.76 18.44 19.23
C GLN A 156 -2.57 16.92 19.18
N ALA A 157 -2.94 16.27 18.07
CA ALA A 157 -2.60 14.85 17.85
C ALA A 157 -1.08 14.65 17.95
N GLN A 158 -0.63 13.80 18.87
CA GLN A 158 0.77 13.65 19.25
C GLN A 158 1.57 12.77 18.25
N TYR A 159 0.88 11.95 17.44
CA TYR A 159 1.51 10.96 16.56
C TYR A 159 1.08 11.14 15.09
N PRO A 160 2.03 11.23 14.13
CA PRO A 160 1.69 11.18 12.72
C PRO A 160 1.13 9.81 12.31
N ALA A 161 0.21 9.81 11.35
CA ALA A 161 -0.47 8.59 10.89
C ALA A 161 0.17 8.02 9.62
N THR A 162 0.14 6.69 9.50
CA THR A 162 0.51 5.96 8.30
C THR A 162 -0.61 5.02 7.91
N LEU A 163 -1.14 5.20 6.71
CA LEU A 163 -1.97 4.21 6.06
C LEU A 163 -1.06 3.15 5.44
N VAL A 164 -1.10 1.93 5.98
CA VAL A 164 -0.45 0.77 5.38
C VAL A 164 -1.46 -0.01 4.57
N ILE A 165 -1.18 -0.25 3.28
CA ILE A 165 -2.06 -0.98 2.37
C ILE A 165 -1.38 -2.29 1.98
N LEU A 166 -1.94 -3.41 2.42
CA LEU A 166 -1.55 -4.76 2.02
C LEU A 166 -2.30 -5.13 0.73
N HIS A 167 -1.57 -5.47 -0.32
CA HIS A 167 -2.13 -5.74 -1.65
C HIS A 167 -1.33 -6.78 -2.44
N ASP A 168 -1.86 -7.23 -3.58
CA ASP A 168 -1.11 -8.07 -4.52
C ASP A 168 -0.17 -7.24 -5.40
N GLU A 169 1.04 -7.75 -5.69
CA GLU A 169 2.00 -7.13 -6.61
C GLU A 169 2.26 -8.06 -7.80
N LEU A 170 1.72 -7.66 -8.96
CA LEU A 170 1.80 -8.43 -10.19
C LEU A 170 3.23 -8.59 -10.73
N GLU A 171 4.08 -7.56 -10.60
CA GLU A 171 5.43 -7.62 -11.19
C GLU A 171 6.47 -8.31 -10.29
N ALA A 172 6.11 -8.65 -9.06
CA ALA A 172 7.01 -9.30 -8.14
C ALA A 172 6.82 -10.82 -8.21
N PRO A 173 7.91 -11.62 -8.15
CA PRO A 173 7.82 -13.07 -8.04
C PRO A 173 6.97 -13.47 -6.84
N LEU A 174 6.32 -14.63 -6.92
CA LEU A 174 5.44 -15.17 -5.89
C LEU A 174 6.09 -15.11 -4.49
N GLY A 175 5.42 -14.49 -3.52
CA GLY A 175 5.88 -14.33 -2.13
C GLY A 175 6.92 -13.23 -1.91
N LYS A 176 7.44 -12.59 -2.95
CA LYS A 176 8.39 -11.48 -2.79
C LYS A 176 7.67 -10.21 -2.33
N VAL A 177 8.08 -9.66 -1.19
CA VAL A 177 7.56 -8.39 -0.68
C VAL A 177 8.17 -7.21 -1.45
N ARG A 178 7.32 -6.26 -1.85
CA ARG A 178 7.68 -4.95 -2.40
C ARG A 178 7.05 -3.86 -1.56
N VAL A 179 7.83 -2.85 -1.19
CA VAL A 179 7.36 -1.69 -0.42
C VAL A 179 7.46 -0.44 -1.28
N LYS A 180 6.37 0.33 -1.35
CA LYS A 180 6.31 1.62 -2.05
C LYS A 180 5.73 2.67 -1.10
N ARG A 181 6.43 3.79 -0.94
CA ARG A 181 5.94 4.94 -0.16
C ARG A 181 5.15 5.90 -1.05
N GLY A 182 4.17 6.58 -0.46
CA GLY A 182 3.33 7.55 -1.13
C GLY A 182 2.30 6.97 -2.11
N GLY A 183 1.58 7.85 -2.78
CA GLY A 183 0.53 7.54 -3.74
C GLY A 183 1.01 7.55 -5.20
N PRO A 184 0.12 7.80 -6.17
CA PRO A 184 0.44 7.74 -7.59
C PRO A 184 1.50 8.76 -8.04
N GLU A 185 1.68 9.86 -7.32
CA GLU A 185 2.72 10.86 -7.55
C GLU A 185 4.14 10.36 -7.24
N ALA A 186 4.28 9.39 -6.32
CA ALA A 186 5.57 8.82 -5.95
C ALA A 186 5.89 7.53 -6.71
N SER A 187 4.88 6.67 -6.94
CA SER A 187 5.08 5.43 -7.70
C SER A 187 3.76 4.95 -8.32
N SER A 188 3.83 4.55 -9.60
CA SER A 188 2.68 4.08 -10.40
C SER A 188 1.87 2.99 -9.69
N LEU A 189 0.54 3.08 -9.83
CA LEU A 189 -0.40 2.08 -9.32
C LEU A 189 -0.57 0.88 -10.25
N ARG A 190 0.11 0.88 -11.42
CA ARG A 190 0.17 -0.24 -12.38
C ARG A 190 -1.18 -0.87 -12.75
N GLY A 191 -2.25 -0.07 -12.79
CA GLY A 191 -3.61 -0.53 -13.11
C GLY A 191 -4.32 -1.27 -11.97
N HIS A 192 -3.74 -1.31 -10.77
CA HIS A 192 -4.37 -1.93 -9.62
C HIS A 192 -5.59 -1.13 -9.15
N ARG A 193 -6.79 -1.59 -9.50
CA ARG A 193 -8.07 -0.90 -9.25
C ARG A 193 -8.32 -0.54 -7.79
N GLY A 194 -7.92 -1.40 -6.85
CA GLY A 194 -8.04 -1.10 -5.41
C GLY A 194 -7.16 0.04 -4.95
N LEU A 195 -5.86 0.05 -5.29
CA LEU A 195 -4.97 1.15 -4.99
C LEU A 195 -5.44 2.46 -5.63
N ILE A 196 -5.96 2.42 -6.86
CA ILE A 196 -6.58 3.57 -7.55
C ILE A 196 -7.76 4.11 -6.72
N SER A 197 -8.72 3.24 -6.40
CA SER A 197 -9.90 3.58 -5.59
C SER A 197 -9.52 4.23 -4.26
N VAL A 198 -8.52 3.69 -3.56
CA VAL A 198 -8.02 4.24 -2.29
C VAL A 198 -7.40 5.62 -2.48
N CYS A 199 -6.50 5.79 -3.45
CA CYS A 199 -5.83 7.07 -3.69
C CYS A 199 -6.82 8.17 -4.13
N GLU A 200 -7.78 7.84 -4.99
CA GLU A 200 -8.84 8.76 -5.40
C GLU A 200 -9.73 9.17 -4.23
N SER A 201 -10.09 8.21 -3.35
CA SER A 201 -10.90 8.49 -2.16
C SER A 201 -10.16 9.39 -1.16
N LEU A 202 -8.85 9.18 -0.97
CA LEU A 202 -8.02 10.04 -0.12
C LEU A 202 -7.94 11.46 -0.69
N ARG A 203 -7.74 11.59 -2.01
CA ARG A 203 -7.70 12.89 -2.70
C ARG A 203 -9.03 13.61 -2.61
N GLY A 204 -10.14 12.92 -2.86
CA GLY A 204 -11.48 13.49 -2.76
C GLY A 204 -11.85 13.99 -1.36
N LYS A 205 -11.17 13.48 -0.32
CA LYS A 205 -11.30 13.95 1.07
C LYS A 205 -10.21 14.95 1.49
N GLY A 206 -9.32 15.35 0.59
CA GLY A 206 -8.20 16.24 0.90
C GLY A 206 -7.18 15.65 1.86
N LEU A 207 -7.18 14.32 2.04
CA LEU A 207 -6.30 13.62 2.99
C LEU A 207 -4.92 13.32 2.41
N TYR A 208 -4.84 13.12 1.09
CA TYR A 208 -3.59 12.81 0.40
C TYR A 208 -3.66 13.05 -1.13
N PRO A 209 -2.61 13.60 -1.77
CA PRO A 209 -1.49 14.26 -1.12
C PRO A 209 -1.96 15.53 -0.43
N VAL A 210 -1.30 15.89 0.68
CA VAL A 210 -1.51 17.20 1.30
C VAL A 210 -1.03 18.25 0.30
N ASN A 211 -1.96 18.98 -0.33
CA ASN A 211 -1.68 19.90 -1.43
C ASN A 211 -0.47 20.81 -1.16
N GLN A 212 0.58 20.67 -1.97
CA GLN A 212 1.60 21.70 -2.16
C GLN A 212 1.04 22.78 -3.11
N GLY A 213 0.04 23.55 -2.63
CA GLY A 213 -0.34 24.88 -3.13
C GLY A 213 -0.93 25.06 -4.53
N GLN A 214 -2.23 25.44 -4.59
CA GLN A 214 -2.74 26.59 -5.37
C GLN A 214 -4.24 26.80 -5.03
N GLY A 215 -4.52 27.75 -4.13
CA GLY A 215 -5.88 28.11 -3.69
C GLY A 215 -5.88 28.63 -2.26
N LYS A 216 -6.47 29.81 -2.03
CA LYS A 216 -6.41 30.64 -0.81
C LYS A 216 -6.49 29.83 0.50
N ARG A 217 -5.35 29.70 1.18
CA ARG A 217 -5.23 29.19 2.56
C ARG A 217 -5.97 30.11 3.53
N GLY A 218 -6.96 29.58 4.22
CA GLY A 218 -7.35 30.08 5.54
C GLY A 218 -6.15 29.95 6.48
N LYS A 219 -5.90 30.96 7.31
CA LYS A 219 -4.65 31.17 8.05
C LYS A 219 -4.31 30.12 9.14
N ASN A 220 -5.14 29.09 9.34
CA ASN A 220 -5.09 28.21 10.53
C ASN A 220 -5.18 26.70 10.25
N GLU A 221 -4.56 26.16 9.20
CA GLU A 221 -4.52 24.70 9.01
C GLU A 221 -3.11 24.19 8.71
N SER A 222 -2.42 23.80 9.79
CA SER A 222 -1.21 22.98 9.74
C SER A 222 -1.61 21.55 9.38
N SER A 223 -1.74 21.27 8.09
CA SER A 223 -1.97 19.92 7.59
C SER A 223 -0.77 19.04 7.93
N ARG A 224 -0.96 18.11 8.87
CA ARG A 224 0.03 17.10 9.28
C ARG A 224 -0.06 15.88 8.34
N ASP A 225 1.11 15.31 8.01
CA ASP A 225 1.36 14.36 6.92
C ASP A 225 0.76 12.96 7.18
N LEU A 226 -0.38 12.65 6.56
CA LEU A 226 -0.77 11.26 6.34
C LEU A 226 0.27 10.62 5.41
N SER A 227 1.07 9.69 5.94
CA SER A 227 1.94 8.87 5.10
C SER A 227 1.18 7.68 4.50
N ILE A 228 1.51 7.32 3.26
CA ILE A 228 1.04 6.07 2.65
C ILE A 228 2.22 5.10 2.52
N LEU A 229 2.01 3.86 2.96
CA LEU A 229 2.92 2.74 2.77
C LEU A 229 2.17 1.61 2.07
N ARG A 230 2.54 1.30 0.82
CA ARG A 230 2.00 0.19 0.05
C ARG A 230 2.92 -1.01 0.19
N VAL A 231 2.40 -2.10 0.74
CA VAL A 231 3.11 -3.36 0.95
C VAL A 231 2.48 -4.41 0.04
N GLY A 232 3.14 -4.65 -1.09
CA GLY A 232 2.71 -5.61 -2.08
C GLY A 232 3.37 -6.97 -1.86
N VAL A 233 2.57 -8.04 -1.82
CA VAL A 233 3.09 -9.41 -1.89
C VAL A 233 3.04 -9.89 -3.33
N GLY A 234 4.18 -10.35 -3.84
CA GLY A 234 4.31 -10.79 -5.21
C GLY A 234 3.39 -11.97 -5.51
N ILE A 235 2.69 -11.88 -6.64
CA ILE A 235 1.84 -12.96 -7.17
C ILE A 235 2.33 -13.45 -8.53
N GLY A 236 3.36 -12.83 -9.11
CA GLY A 236 3.81 -13.08 -10.47
C GLY A 236 2.85 -12.49 -11.53
N ARG A 237 3.30 -12.50 -12.78
CA ARG A 237 2.55 -12.02 -13.94
C ARG A 237 2.31 -13.19 -14.90
N PRO A 238 1.12 -13.33 -15.52
CA PRO A 238 0.90 -14.34 -16.54
C PRO A 238 1.72 -14.04 -17.80
N ASP A 239 2.20 -15.09 -18.46
CA ASP A 239 2.97 -14.96 -19.71
C ASP A 239 2.10 -14.49 -20.89
N SER A 240 0.81 -14.80 -20.85
CA SER A 240 -0.14 -14.44 -21.90
C SER A 240 -0.30 -12.92 -22.03
N ARG A 241 -0.25 -12.45 -23.28
CA ARG A 241 -0.49 -11.05 -23.67
C ARG A 241 -1.93 -10.80 -24.11
N ALA A 242 -2.84 -11.76 -23.95
CA ALA A 242 -4.24 -11.59 -24.29
C ALA A 242 -4.89 -10.46 -23.47
N LYS A 243 -5.90 -9.80 -24.06
CA LYS A 243 -6.55 -8.60 -23.49
C LYS A 243 -7.02 -8.76 -22.04
N ASN A 244 -7.43 -9.97 -21.63
CA ASN A 244 -7.94 -10.26 -20.28
C ASN A 244 -7.00 -11.15 -19.44
N ALA A 245 -5.83 -11.52 -19.96
CA ALA A 245 -4.94 -12.50 -19.31
C ALA A 245 -4.62 -12.14 -17.85
N VAL A 246 -4.36 -10.87 -17.57
CA VAL A 246 -4.09 -10.39 -16.20
C VAL A 246 -5.33 -10.46 -15.32
N ALA A 247 -6.49 -10.06 -15.84
CA ALA A 247 -7.74 -10.06 -15.06
C ALA A 247 -8.13 -11.50 -14.67
N ASP A 248 -8.04 -12.43 -15.60
CA ASP A 248 -8.36 -13.85 -15.36
C ASP A 248 -7.33 -14.48 -14.40
N TYR A 249 -6.05 -14.15 -14.57
CA TYR A 249 -4.97 -14.62 -13.70
C TYR A 249 -5.16 -14.21 -12.24
N VAL A 250 -5.46 -12.92 -11.99
CA VAL A 250 -5.61 -12.43 -10.61
C VAL A 250 -6.88 -12.96 -9.94
N LEU A 251 -7.91 -13.29 -10.72
CA LEU A 251 -9.16 -13.87 -10.22
C LEU A 251 -9.10 -15.39 -10.02
N THR A 252 -8.00 -16.04 -10.39
CA THR A 252 -7.80 -17.47 -10.14
C THR A 252 -7.41 -17.71 -8.67
N GLU A 253 -7.95 -18.78 -8.08
CA GLU A 253 -7.62 -19.21 -6.71
C GLU A 253 -6.15 -19.62 -6.57
N MET A 254 -5.55 -19.28 -5.43
CA MET A 254 -4.22 -19.72 -5.07
C MET A 254 -4.24 -21.16 -4.59
N ASP A 255 -3.31 -21.97 -5.10
CA ASP A 255 -3.12 -23.34 -4.61
C ASP A 255 -2.43 -23.37 -3.23
N ALA A 256 -2.33 -24.55 -2.62
CA ALA A 256 -1.73 -24.71 -1.30
C ALA A 256 -0.26 -24.27 -1.25
N LYS A 257 0.50 -24.46 -2.33
CA LYS A 257 1.91 -24.08 -2.42
C LYS A 257 2.05 -22.56 -2.55
N GLU A 258 1.17 -21.93 -3.30
CA GLU A 258 1.10 -20.47 -3.42
C GLU A 258 0.77 -19.82 -2.09
N LEU A 259 -0.23 -20.34 -1.38
CA LEU A 259 -0.59 -19.84 -0.05
C LEU A 259 0.55 -19.98 0.96
N ALA A 260 1.21 -21.15 0.99
CA ALA A 260 2.39 -21.34 1.83
C ALA A 260 3.54 -20.39 1.47
N THR A 261 3.62 -19.95 0.21
CA THR A 261 4.64 -19.00 -0.25
C THR A 261 4.27 -17.56 0.16
N VAL A 262 2.99 -17.19 0.09
CA VAL A 262 2.49 -15.91 0.63
C VAL A 262 2.69 -15.83 2.15
N GLN A 263 2.45 -16.92 2.88
CA GLN A 263 2.66 -16.99 4.33
C GLN A 263 4.12 -16.68 4.73
N LYS A 264 5.11 -17.08 3.93
CA LYS A 264 6.52 -16.75 4.17
C LYS A 264 6.83 -15.25 4.06
N ALA A 265 5.94 -14.46 3.43
CA ALA A 265 6.06 -13.02 3.37
C ALA A 265 5.70 -12.32 4.69
N VAL A 266 5.15 -13.03 5.67
CA VAL A 266 4.70 -12.44 6.94
C VAL A 266 5.86 -11.86 7.74
N ASP A 267 6.96 -12.60 7.91
CA ASP A 267 8.10 -12.16 8.73
C ASP A 267 8.72 -10.84 8.23
N PRO A 268 9.07 -10.68 6.93
CA PRO A 268 9.58 -9.39 6.45
C PRO A 268 8.53 -8.27 6.55
N VAL A 269 7.22 -8.59 6.47
CA VAL A 269 6.16 -7.57 6.64
C VAL A 269 6.06 -7.12 8.09
N VAL A 270 6.25 -8.00 9.07
CA VAL A 270 6.33 -7.62 10.50
C VAL A 270 7.48 -6.64 10.72
N GLU A 271 8.66 -6.93 10.16
CA GLU A 271 9.84 -6.06 10.25
C GLU A 271 9.55 -4.67 9.64
N ILE A 272 8.97 -4.62 8.44
CA ILE A 272 8.58 -3.36 7.78
C ILE A 272 7.59 -2.54 8.63
N LEU A 273 6.62 -3.21 9.25
CA LEU A 273 5.62 -2.56 10.10
C LEU A 273 6.25 -2.02 11.39
N GLU A 274 7.18 -2.77 11.98
CA GLU A 274 7.93 -2.34 13.17
C GLU A 274 8.83 -1.14 12.85
N GLU A 275 9.57 -1.18 11.75
CA GLU A 275 10.35 -0.02 11.28
C GLU A 275 9.47 1.21 11.07
N GLU A 276 8.29 1.03 10.46
CA GLU A 276 7.35 2.12 10.25
C GLU A 276 6.79 2.65 11.57
N LEU A 277 6.47 1.78 12.53
CA LEU A 277 5.94 2.15 13.84
C LEU A 277 6.90 3.08 14.61
N TYR A 278 8.22 2.85 14.45
CA TYR A 278 9.28 3.62 15.13
C TYR A 278 9.95 4.69 14.26
N ARG A 279 9.51 4.86 13.01
CA ARG A 279 10.09 5.84 12.08
C ARG A 279 9.96 7.27 12.62
N ALA A 280 11.09 7.97 12.70
CA ALA A 280 11.13 9.40 13.04
C ALA A 280 10.54 10.27 11.91
N GLU A 281 10.04 11.45 12.24
CA GLU A 281 9.76 12.45 11.22
C GLU A 281 11.08 12.92 10.60
N VAL A 282 11.10 13.06 9.26
CA VAL A 282 12.22 13.69 8.58
C VAL A 282 12.07 15.19 8.85
N GLU A 283 12.94 15.76 9.67
CA GLU A 283 13.04 17.22 9.82
C GLU A 283 13.27 17.82 8.43
N LYS A 284 12.31 18.62 7.96
CA LYS A 284 12.48 19.40 6.73
C LYS A 284 13.53 20.47 7.03
N SER A 285 14.76 20.24 6.57
CA SER A 285 15.85 21.24 6.54
C SER A 285 15.50 22.40 5.60
#